data_AF-A0A918FA67-F1
#
_entry.id   AF-A0A918FA67-F1
#
_cell.length_a   1.000
_cell.length_b   1.000
_cell.length_c   1.000
_cell.angle_alpha   90.00
_cell.angle_beta   90.00
_cell.angle_gamma   90.00
#
_symmetry.space_group_name_H-M   'P 1'
#
loop_
_entity.id
_entity.type
_entity.pdbx_description
1 polymer ?
#
loop_
_entity_poly.entity_id
_entity_poly.type
_entity_poly.pdbx_seq_one_letter_code
_entity_poly.pdbx_strand_id
1 'polypeptide(L)' 'MLTPEEQQGLAARLHRDVQQQIVWAGKQVQDWMLQTSGKQVSVSRTYEFMRAAGFSPQNPRPRQINGDEAVKEAFKSKR' A
#
# COMPACT_ATOMS: atom_id res chain seq x y z
N MET A 1 7.77 -2.16 19.34
CA MET A 1 7.37 -0.84 18.79
C MET A 1 8.61 -0.20 18.16
N LEU A 2 8.44 0.55 17.06
CA LEU A 2 9.54 1.36 16.51
C LEU A 2 9.70 2.62 17.34
N THR A 3 10.95 3.06 17.56
CA THR A 3 11.24 4.37 18.14
C THR A 3 10.88 5.48 17.14
N PRO A 4 10.68 6.72 17.60
CA PRO A 4 10.45 7.86 16.71
C PRO A 4 11.57 8.01 15.66
N GLU A 5 12.82 7.80 16.06
CA GLU A 5 13.99 7.88 15.16
C GLU A 5 13.94 6.84 14.04
N GLU A 6 13.54 5.60 14.35
CA GLU A 6 13.38 4.55 13.35
C GLU A 6 12.23 4.85 12.38
N GLN A 7 11.13 5.43 12.88
CA GLN A 7 10.02 5.86 12.03
C GLN A 7 10.42 7.01 11.11
N GLN A 8 11.19 7.97 11.61
CA GLN A 8 11.73 9.07 10.81
C GLN A 8 12.72 8.56 9.75
N GLY A 9 13.59 7.61 10.10
CA GLY A 9 14.50 6.96 9.15
C GLY A 9 13.77 6.22 8.04
N LEU A 10 12.72 5.48 8.39
CA LEU A 10 11.83 4.84 7.41
C LEU A 10 11.15 5.89 6.51
N ALA A 11 10.57 6.94 7.09
CA ALA A 11 9.90 8.00 6.34
C ALA A 11 10.85 8.69 5.35
N ALA A 12 12.04 9.07 5.79
CA ALA A 12 13.06 9.69 4.94
C ALA A 12 13.45 8.79 3.78
N ARG A 13 13.60 7.48 4.02
CA ARG A 13 13.89 6.50 2.97
C ARG A 13 12.75 6.39 1.96
N LEU A 14 11.50 6.26 2.43
CA LEU A 14 10.33 6.16 1.57
C LEU A 14 10.17 7.40 0.68
N HIS A 15 10.40 8.60 1.23
CA HIS A 15 10.35 9.86 0.46
C HIS A 15 11.41 9.92 -0.64
N ARG A 16 12.65 9.54 -0.34
CA ARG A 16 13.74 9.50 -1.33
C ARG A 16 13.42 8.53 -2.45
N ASP A 17 12.93 7.34 -2.12
CA ASP A 17 12.69 6.28 -3.09
C ASP A 17 11.48 6.59 -3.98
N VAL A 18 10.44 7.26 -3.45
CA VAL A 18 9.31 7.75 -4.28
C VAL A 18 9.74 8.79 -5.30
N GLN A 19 10.71 9.66 -4.98
CA GLN A 19 11.28 10.58 -5.98
C GLN A 19 11.96 9.83 -7.14
N GLN A 20 12.40 8.58 -6.89
CA GLN A 20 12.94 7.68 -7.91
C GLN A 20 11.88 6.76 -8.54
N GLN A 21 10.59 7.00 -8.29
CA GLN A 21 9.48 6.17 -8.76
C GLN A 21 9.51 4.72 -8.23
N ILE A 22 10.18 4.48 -7.09
CA ILE A 22 10.21 3.17 -6.44
C ILE A 22 8.99 3.05 -5.51
N VAL A 23 8.22 1.98 -5.72
CA VAL A 23 7.06 1.66 -4.87
C VAL A 23 7.46 0.60 -3.85
N TRP A 24 7.10 0.83 -2.59
CA TRP A 24 7.37 -0.07 -1.48
C TRP A 24 6.13 -0.89 -1.12
N ALA A 25 6.26 -2.22 -1.12
CA ALA A 25 5.30 -3.16 -0.57
C ALA A 25 5.58 -3.39 0.94
N GLY A 26 4.56 -3.81 1.69
CA GLY A 26 4.70 -4.07 3.13
C GLY A 26 5.78 -5.11 3.46
N LYS A 27 6.01 -6.09 2.59
CA LYS A 27 7.09 -7.07 2.74
C LYS A 27 8.48 -6.43 2.59
N GLN A 28 8.67 -5.52 1.64
CA GLN A 28 9.94 -4.80 1.48
C GLN A 28 10.23 -3.92 2.70
N VAL A 29 9.20 -3.26 3.23
CA VAL A 29 9.30 -2.45 4.46
C VAL A 29 9.66 -3.33 5.67
N GLN A 30 9.08 -4.54 5.76
CA GLN A 30 9.41 -5.52 6.79
C GLN A 30 10.88 -5.97 6.70
N ASP A 31 11.33 -6.36 5.51
CA ASP A 31 12.71 -6.80 5.29
C ASP A 31 13.72 -5.69 5.57
N TRP A 32 13.41 -4.47 5.17
CA TRP A 32 14.26 -3.31 5.48
C TRP A 32 14.37 -3.07 6.98
N MET A 33 13.25 -3.11 7.72
CA MET A 33 13.27 -2.96 9.18
C MET A 33 14.03 -4.09 9.90
N LEU A 34 13.95 -5.31 9.37
CA LEU A 34 14.73 -6.43 9.90
C LEU A 34 16.22 -6.18 9.69
N GLN A 35 16.62 -5.67 8.53
CA GLN A 35 18.02 -5.38 8.21
C GLN A 35 18.58 -4.15 8.95
N THR A 36 17.80 -3.10 9.13
CA THR A 36 18.28 -1.84 9.74
C THR A 36 18.15 -1.82 11.26
N SER A 37 17.06 -2.36 11.79
CA SER A 37 16.74 -2.32 13.22
C SER A 37 16.81 -3.69 13.91
N GLY A 38 16.97 -4.79 13.16
CA GLY A 38 16.89 -6.15 13.71
C GLY A 38 15.47 -6.55 14.14
N LYS A 39 14.45 -5.76 13.78
CA LYS A 39 13.08 -5.91 14.28
C LYS A 39 12.19 -6.59 13.27
N GLN A 40 11.67 -7.75 13.65
CA GLN A 40 10.62 -8.41 12.89
C GLN A 40 9.26 -7.84 13.27
N VAL A 41 8.68 -7.03 12.37
CA VAL A 41 7.33 -6.47 12.52
C VAL A 41 6.34 -7.23 11.64
N SER A 42 5.06 -7.23 12.00
CA SER A 42 4.02 -7.81 11.14
C SER A 42 3.79 -6.93 9.91
N VAL A 43 3.37 -7.55 8.80
CA VAL A 43 3.07 -6.84 7.54
C VAL A 43 1.98 -5.78 7.75
N SER A 44 0.94 -6.06 8.54
CA SER A 44 -0.09 -5.05 8.87
C SER A 44 0.51 -3.80 9.52
N ARG A 45 1.47 -3.97 10.42
CA ARG A 45 2.16 -2.86 11.11
C ARG A 45 2.98 -2.02 10.13
N THR A 46 3.55 -2.64 9.10
CA THR A 46 4.30 -1.89 8.06
C THR A 46 3.43 -0.87 7.34
N TYR A 47 2.15 -1.19 7.08
CA TYR A 47 1.19 -0.26 6.49
C TYR A 47 0.81 0.87 7.44
N GLU A 48 0.81 0.64 8.76
CA GLU A 48 0.63 1.73 9.72
C GLU A 48 1.81 2.71 9.68
N PHE A 49 3.05 2.21 9.62
CA PHE A 49 4.22 3.08 9.54
C PHE A 49 4.31 3.83 8.21
N MET A 50 3.95 3.18 7.10
CA MET A 50 3.84 3.86 5.81
C MET A 50 2.80 4.98 5.87
N ARG A 51 1.63 4.75 6.48
CA ARG A 51 0.61 5.80 6.69
C ARG A 51 1.10 6.94 7.57
N ALA A 52 1.82 6.64 8.65
CA ALA A 52 2.42 7.65 9.52
C ALA A 52 3.46 8.50 8.77
N ALA A 53 4.15 7.92 7.78
CA ALA A 53 5.07 8.62 6.89
C ALA A 53 4.37 9.34 5.72
N GLY A 54 3.03 9.39 5.68
CA GLY A 54 2.25 10.06 4.64
C GLY A 54 1.99 9.23 3.38
N PHE A 55 2.34 7.93 3.38
CA PHE A 55 2.11 7.02 2.26
C PHE A 55 0.83 6.20 2.47
N SER A 56 -0.03 6.18 1.47
CA SER A 56 -1.19 5.27 1.45
C SER A 56 -0.89 4.05 0.57
N PRO A 57 -1.38 2.84 0.92
CA PRO A 57 -1.35 1.71 0.02
C PRO A 57 -2.01 2.12 -1.30
N GLN A 58 -1.31 1.92 -2.42
CA GLN A 58 -1.95 2.01 -3.72
C GLN A 58 -2.88 0.80 -3.85
N ASN A 59 -4.17 1.00 -3.54
CA ASN A 59 -5.16 0.03 -3.95
C ASN A 59 -5.19 0.06 -5.48
N PRO A 60 -4.91 -1.06 -6.18
CA PRO A 60 -5.18 -1.11 -7.60
C PRO A 60 -6.64 -0.70 -7.76
N ARG A 61 -6.90 0.33 -8.58
CA ARG A 61 -8.28 0.71 -8.89
C ARG A 61 -8.98 -0.57 -9.32
N PRO A 62 -10.18 -0.87 -8.79
CA PRO A 62 -10.95 -2.00 -9.29
C PRO A 62 -11.04 -1.81 -10.80
N ARG A 63 -10.32 -2.65 -11.55
CA ARG A 63 -10.54 -2.76 -12.99
C ARG A 63 -11.99 -3.20 -13.07
N GLN A 64 -12.82 -2.43 -13.75
CA GLN A 64 -14.15 -2.87 -14.12
C GLN A 64 -13.93 -4.17 -14.90
N ILE A 65 -14.01 -5.31 -14.20
CA ILE A 65 -14.22 -6.60 -14.82
C ILE A 65 -15.55 -6.36 -15.53
N ASN A 66 -15.55 -6.40 -16.86
CA ASN A 66 -16.74 -6.29 -17.69
C ASN A 66 -17.71 -7.42 -17.29
N GLY A 67 -18.41 -7.22 -16.19
CA GLY A 67 -19.53 -7.99 -15.72
C GLY A 67 -20.75 -7.40 -16.40
N ASP A 68 -21.25 -8.16 -17.36
CA ASP A 68 -22.61 -8.08 -17.90
C ASP A 68 -22.95 -6.93 -18.85
N GLU A 69 -22.43 -7.03 -20.08
CA GLU A 69 -23.24 -6.66 -21.26
C GLU A 69 -24.53 -7.50 -21.38
N ALA A 70 -24.67 -8.61 -20.64
CA ALA A 70 -25.86 -9.47 -20.68
C ALA A 70 -27.00 -9.08 -19.71
N VAL A 71 -26.85 -8.09 -18.83
CA VAL A 71 -27.90 -7.68 -17.86
C VAL A 71 -28.64 -6.39 -18.26
N LYS A 72 -28.35 -5.80 -19.44
CA LYS A 72 -29.06 -4.59 -19.89
C LYS A 72 -30.26 -4.82 -20.81
N GLU A 73 -30.47 -6.03 -21.33
CA GLU A 73 -31.58 -6.33 -22.25
C GLU A 73 -32.89 -6.74 -21.55
N ALA A 74 -32.93 -6.85 -20.21
CA ALA A 74 -34.16 -7.19 -19.48
C ALA A 74 -34.95 -5.96 -18.98
N PHE A 75 -34.40 -4.74 -19.05
CA PHE A 75 -35.04 -3.54 -18.49
C PHE A 75 -35.73 -2.65 -19.54
N LYS A 76 -35.93 -3.14 -20.76
CA LYS A 76 -36.58 -2.38 -21.84
C LYS A 76 -37.67 -3.17 -22.54
N SER A 77 -38.53 -3.85 -21.77
CA SER A 77 -39.86 -4.26 -22.24
C SER A 77 -40.78 -4.62 -21.08
N LYS A 78 -41.38 -3.60 -20.46
CA LYS A 78 -42.82 -3.67 -20.22
C LYS A 78 -43.42 -2.27 -20.26
N ARG A 79 -44.20 -2.09 -21.31
CA ARG A 79 -45.25 -1.09 -21.48
C ARG A 79 -46.27 -1.20 -20.36
#